data_AF-Q1DA99-F1
#
_entry.id   AF-Q1DA99-F1
#
_cell.length_a   1.000
_cell.length_b   1.000
_cell.length_c   1.000
_cell.angle_alpha   90.00
_cell.angle_beta   90.00
_cell.angle_gamma   90.00
#
_symmetry.space_group_name_H-M   'P 1'
#
loop_
_entity.id
_entity.type
_entity.pdbx_description
1 polymer ?
#
loop_
_entity_poly.entity_id
_entity_poly.type
_entity_poly.pdbx_seq_one_letter_code
_entity_poly.pdbx_strand_id
1 'polypeptide(L)'
;MRTHSPGGFVTSIGERLPSVSASKVRTVADMNSARAFVDLLGSVIPAQRAAPVAAARHYNIESLGPSNAMQQAAHAREVLPSLLGLLTDERMARCVDEAFREIFQGDRWPRGPERSKWLGFARELRANDPKITAEQVRSAIANELRLERDGLDVATVENIDLYISGAIGWVTWCYEGASRNATEEDMRHWRAFAAEKKRENPDIQPDELKYAIIDAVRAKVMKMDSTSPENVDKFIDDAVKWVTLCYQGKERHASPAEMTYWRAFAAEKLREDPEMSPVALKYAITDTLRAKMTGTDSASPANIERFIEDAIGWVSMCYEGKERHASPAEMAHWRAFATAKLAENPKMTPEELRHAITDAIRAQALGLDTLSPANIDGFIMEAIGWVSLCYLGASRAPTDEEMQSWRAFSAEKRRENPDITPEELKYAIRDAVRNELTGMSKPAELNIERFIREAYEFMFHAYRGMPANMKRDPTPRELHEWQQFARARLREEPKLSSEELNSYLLDSLRTALANQ
;
A
#
# COMPACT_ATOMS: atom_id res chain seq x y z
N MET A 1 -63.52 13.61 31.57
CA MET A 1 -64.82 12.93 31.34
C MET A 1 -64.94 12.60 29.86
N ARG A 2 -65.23 11.34 29.53
CA ARG A 2 -65.78 10.80 28.27
C ARG A 2 -64.94 11.01 26.99
N THR A 3 -64.17 10.01 26.54
CA THR A 3 -64.52 8.81 25.72
C THR A 3 -64.55 9.08 24.21
N HIS A 4 -63.64 8.47 23.46
CA HIS A 4 -63.91 7.43 22.43
C HIS A 4 -62.74 7.31 21.42
N SER A 5 -62.12 6.14 21.35
CA SER A 5 -61.58 5.57 20.09
C SER A 5 -62.76 5.04 19.26
N PRO A 6 -62.72 4.98 17.91
CA PRO A 6 -62.00 3.89 17.21
C PRO A 6 -61.55 4.13 15.74
N GLY A 7 -60.59 3.31 15.27
CA GLY A 7 -60.62 2.70 13.92
C GLY A 7 -59.83 3.36 12.78
N GLY A 8 -58.98 2.57 12.10
CA GLY A 8 -58.48 2.87 10.76
C GLY A 8 -57.13 2.24 10.40
N PHE A 9 -57.16 1.07 9.73
CA PHE A 9 -56.05 0.52 8.94
C PHE A 9 -55.79 1.42 7.70
N VAL A 10 -54.53 1.51 7.24
CA VAL A 10 -54.01 1.18 5.88
C VAL A 10 -52.66 1.86 5.64
N THR A 11 -51.74 1.03 5.11
CA THR A 11 -50.40 1.21 4.54
C THR A 11 -49.99 2.56 3.92
N SER A 12 -48.74 2.97 4.15
CA SER A 12 -47.82 3.40 3.08
C SER A 12 -46.35 3.41 3.53
N ILE A 13 -45.51 2.91 2.65
CA ILE A 13 -44.04 2.84 2.66
C ILE A 13 -43.44 4.25 2.49
N GLY A 14 -42.33 4.53 3.19
CA GLY A 14 -41.41 5.63 2.87
C GLY A 14 -41.01 6.50 4.06
N GLU A 15 -39.71 6.80 4.15
CA GLU A 15 -39.05 7.79 5.03
C GLU A 15 -38.78 7.33 6.48
N ARG A 16 -37.60 7.50 7.10
CA ARG A 16 -36.35 8.21 6.80
C ARG A 16 -35.29 7.70 7.79
N LEU A 17 -34.05 7.51 7.33
CA LEU A 17 -32.87 7.42 8.21
C LEU A 17 -32.70 8.75 8.95
N PRO A 18 -32.41 8.76 10.26
CA PRO A 18 -32.16 10.00 10.99
C PRO A 18 -30.81 10.60 10.59
N SER A 19 -30.91 11.81 10.05
CA SER A 19 -29.83 12.76 9.79
C SER A 19 -29.03 13.08 11.05
N VAL A 20 -27.71 12.89 11.02
CA VAL A 20 -26.79 13.54 11.97
C VAL A 20 -26.36 14.88 11.37
N SER A 21 -26.53 15.92 12.16
CA SER A 21 -26.44 17.35 11.83
C SER A 21 -25.15 17.75 11.10
N ALA A 22 -25.32 18.33 9.92
CA ALA A 22 -24.29 19.07 9.21
C ALA A 22 -23.99 20.40 9.93
N SER A 23 -22.72 20.65 10.25
CA SER A 23 -22.24 21.99 10.57
C SER A 23 -22.04 22.81 9.28
N LYS A 24 -22.43 24.08 9.36
CA LYS A 24 -22.59 25.10 8.31
C LYS A 24 -21.59 25.05 7.14
N VAL A 25 -22.19 25.11 5.95
CA VAL A 25 -21.60 25.42 4.64
C VAL A 25 -20.91 26.79 4.62
N ARG A 26 -19.67 26.82 4.11
CA ARG A 26 -19.14 27.91 3.27
C ARG A 26 -18.80 27.33 1.89
N THR A 27 -19.54 27.75 0.89
CA THR A 27 -19.32 27.63 -0.56
C THR A 27 -18.05 28.40 -0.98
N VAL A 28 -17.26 28.10 -2.01
CA VAL A 28 -17.34 27.26 -3.24
C VAL A 28 -15.90 27.12 -3.82
N ALA A 29 -15.69 26.09 -4.67
CA ALA A 29 -14.51 25.75 -5.50
C ALA A 29 -13.44 24.89 -4.79
N ASP A 30 -12.92 23.77 -5.32
CA ASP A 30 -13.09 23.11 -6.61
C ASP A 30 -12.67 21.63 -6.49
N MET A 31 -13.13 20.84 -7.45
CA MET A 31 -12.96 19.40 -7.72
C MET A 31 -11.70 18.70 -7.15
N ASN A 32 -11.89 17.63 -6.37
CA ASN A 32 -10.95 16.49 -6.21
C ASN A 32 -11.63 15.34 -5.43
N SER A 33 -12.46 14.52 -6.09
CA SER A 33 -13.03 13.32 -5.47
C SER A 33 -13.01 12.12 -6.43
N ALA A 34 -11.82 11.52 -6.52
CA ALA A 34 -11.63 10.12 -6.94
C ALA A 34 -10.55 9.45 -6.07
N ARG A 35 -9.56 10.21 -5.57
CA ARG A 35 -8.60 9.75 -4.56
C ARG A 35 -9.20 9.53 -3.17
N ALA A 36 -10.14 10.37 -2.73
CA ALA A 36 -10.74 10.28 -1.39
C ALA A 36 -11.61 9.03 -1.15
N PHE A 37 -11.99 8.30 -2.21
CA PHE A 37 -12.78 7.07 -2.08
C PHE A 37 -11.90 5.80 -1.97
N VAL A 38 -10.65 5.87 -2.44
CA VAL A 38 -9.69 4.75 -2.38
C VAL A 38 -9.02 4.65 -0.99
N ASP A 39 -8.84 5.77 -0.30
CA ASP A 39 -8.24 5.80 1.04
C ASP A 39 -9.19 5.27 2.15
N LEU A 40 -10.49 5.14 1.89
CA LEU A 40 -11.46 4.66 2.89
C LEU A 40 -11.57 3.11 2.96
N LEU A 41 -11.08 2.39 1.95
CA LEU A 41 -11.20 0.92 1.85
C LEU A 41 -9.88 0.17 2.05
N GLY A 42 -8.77 0.87 2.31
CA GLY A 42 -7.42 0.30 2.31
C GLY A 42 -6.83 -0.12 3.66
N SER A 43 -7.54 -0.02 4.79
CA SER A 43 -6.92 -0.18 6.11
C SER A 43 -7.60 -1.22 7.02
N VAL A 44 -7.50 -2.51 6.68
CA VAL A 44 -7.45 -3.63 7.66
C VAL A 44 -6.65 -4.80 7.03
N ILE A 45 -5.45 -5.09 7.55
CA ILE A 45 -4.58 -6.23 7.14
C ILE A 45 -4.64 -7.33 8.23
N PRO A 46 -4.34 -8.63 7.98
CA PRO A 46 -2.94 -9.08 7.86
C PRO A 46 -2.73 -10.24 6.85
N ALA A 47 -1.94 -10.02 5.80
CA ALA A 47 -1.40 -11.11 4.99
C ALA A 47 0.04 -11.39 5.42
N GLN A 48 0.22 -12.37 6.31
CA GLN A 48 1.47 -13.14 6.35
C GLN A 48 1.52 -13.98 5.07
N ARG A 49 2.43 -13.64 4.15
CA ARG A 49 2.96 -14.61 3.18
C ARG A 49 4.47 -14.49 3.12
N ALA A 50 5.09 -15.66 3.10
CA ALA A 50 6.52 -15.91 3.12
C ALA A 50 7.30 -15.06 2.12
N ALA A 51 8.50 -14.66 2.54
CA ALA A 51 9.47 -13.95 1.72
C ALA A 51 9.79 -14.72 0.43
N PRO A 52 9.60 -14.11 -0.75
CA PRO A 52 10.39 -14.43 -1.91
C PRO A 52 11.69 -13.61 -1.90
N VAL A 53 12.72 -14.26 -2.43
CA VAL A 53 14.10 -13.81 -2.54
C VAL A 53 14.23 -12.47 -3.28
N ALA A 54 15.18 -11.67 -2.82
CA ALA A 54 15.61 -10.35 -3.28
C ALA A 54 15.37 -10.01 -4.76
N ALA A 55 14.61 -8.93 -5.01
CA ALA A 55 14.79 -8.01 -6.13
C ALA A 55 14.02 -6.69 -5.88
N ALA A 56 14.72 -5.56 -6.08
CA ALA A 56 14.21 -4.19 -6.27
C ALA A 56 13.19 -3.62 -5.25
N ARG A 57 13.70 -3.01 -4.16
CA ARG A 57 12.92 -2.07 -3.34
C ARG A 57 12.77 -0.74 -4.10
N HIS A 58 11.55 -0.43 -4.53
CA HIS A 58 11.14 0.92 -4.90
C HIS A 58 11.13 1.80 -3.64
N TYR A 59 11.91 2.88 -3.65
CA TYR A 59 11.96 3.87 -2.57
C TYR A 59 10.83 4.89 -2.75
N ASN A 60 9.92 4.96 -1.77
CA ASN A 60 9.06 6.14 -1.58
C ASN A 60 9.90 7.24 -0.93
N ILE A 61 10.19 8.31 -1.68
CA ILE A 61 10.76 9.54 -1.14
C ILE A 61 9.58 10.39 -0.69
N GLU A 62 9.33 10.46 0.62
CA GLU A 62 8.52 11.55 1.18
C GLU A 62 9.26 12.87 0.93
N SER A 63 8.56 13.82 0.31
CA SER A 63 9.12 15.10 -0.13
C SER A 63 9.51 15.98 1.05
N LEU A 64 10.78 15.96 1.43
CA LEU A 64 11.40 17.05 2.19
C LEU A 64 11.51 18.27 1.25
N GLY A 65 10.80 19.35 1.59
CA GLY A 65 10.79 20.58 0.79
C GLY A 65 12.20 21.15 0.58
N PRO A 66 12.47 21.76 -0.59
CA PRO A 66 13.82 22.21 -0.92
C PRO A 66 14.23 23.38 -0.02
N SER A 67 15.42 23.30 0.58
CA SER A 67 16.04 24.46 1.23
C SER A 67 16.38 25.53 0.18
N ASN A 68 16.17 26.82 0.50
CA ASN A 68 16.45 27.96 -0.38
C ASN A 68 17.90 27.99 -0.92
N ALA A 69 18.85 27.31 -0.25
CA ALA A 69 20.23 27.19 -0.69
C ALA A 69 20.41 26.23 -1.89
N MET A 70 19.57 25.18 -2.02
CA MET A 70 19.57 24.30 -3.19
C MET A 70 18.94 24.96 -4.43
N GLN A 71 18.01 25.92 -4.24
CA GLN A 71 17.38 26.65 -5.33
C GLN A 71 18.32 27.67 -5.98
N GLN A 72 19.16 28.36 -5.21
CA GLN A 72 20.12 29.33 -5.78
C GLN A 72 21.31 28.70 -6.52
N ALA A 73 21.76 27.50 -6.13
CA ALA A 73 22.86 26.81 -6.81
C ALA A 73 22.46 26.14 -8.14
N ALA A 74 21.15 25.92 -8.37
CA ALA A 74 20.61 25.22 -9.53
C ALA A 74 20.67 26.01 -10.85
N HIS A 75 20.82 27.34 -10.77
CA HIS A 75 20.66 28.24 -11.92
C HIS A 75 21.94 28.48 -12.73
N ALA A 76 23.15 28.17 -12.23
CA ALA A 76 24.38 28.73 -12.79
C ALA A 76 25.41 27.71 -13.35
N ARG A 77 25.23 26.40 -13.17
CA ARG A 77 26.19 25.40 -13.66
C ARG A 77 25.56 24.40 -14.62
N GLU A 78 26.22 24.24 -15.78
CA GLU A 78 25.87 23.22 -16.77
C GLU A 78 25.91 21.82 -16.14
N VAL A 79 24.92 21.00 -16.45
CA VAL A 79 24.79 19.60 -16.06
C VAL A 79 25.20 18.76 -17.25
N LEU A 80 26.46 18.32 -17.25
CA LEU A 80 27.03 17.56 -18.35
C LEU A 80 27.11 16.07 -18.00
N PRO A 81 27.07 15.15 -18.98
CA PRO A 81 27.31 13.72 -18.77
C PRO A 81 28.64 13.41 -18.08
N SER A 82 29.64 14.29 -18.17
CA SER A 82 30.93 14.14 -17.48
C SER A 82 30.80 14.09 -15.94
N LEU A 83 29.71 14.64 -15.38
CA LEU A 83 29.39 14.55 -13.95
C LEU A 83 28.96 13.14 -13.52
N LEU A 84 28.74 12.22 -14.47
CA LEU A 84 28.54 10.79 -14.19
C LEU A 84 29.85 10.07 -13.83
N GLY A 85 30.99 10.76 -13.91
CA GLY A 85 32.29 10.23 -13.49
C GLY A 85 32.36 9.95 -11.99
N LEU A 86 33.49 9.40 -11.55
CA LEU A 86 33.74 9.06 -10.14
C LEU A 86 33.51 10.27 -9.23
N LEU A 87 32.72 10.07 -8.15
CA LEU A 87 32.52 11.08 -7.12
C LEU A 87 33.87 11.54 -6.55
N THR A 88 34.10 12.86 -6.52
CA THR A 88 35.32 13.42 -5.94
C THR A 88 35.25 13.45 -4.42
N ASP A 89 36.42 13.46 -3.79
CA ASP A 89 36.53 13.54 -2.33
C ASP A 89 35.94 14.84 -1.78
N GLU A 90 36.04 15.95 -2.53
CA GLU A 90 35.41 17.22 -2.16
C GLU A 90 33.88 17.12 -2.15
N ARG A 91 33.28 16.40 -3.12
CA ARG A 91 31.82 16.21 -3.13
C ARG A 91 31.38 15.30 -2.00
N MET A 92 32.09 14.20 -1.76
CA MET A 92 31.80 13.32 -0.61
C MET A 92 31.91 14.06 0.72
N ALA A 93 32.90 14.94 0.89
CA ALA A 93 33.02 15.75 2.10
C ALA A 93 31.83 16.72 2.30
N ARG A 94 31.22 17.23 1.22
CA ARG A 94 29.97 18.00 1.31
C ARG A 94 28.78 17.12 1.70
N CYS A 95 28.71 15.89 1.19
CA CYS A 95 27.66 14.95 1.58
C CYS A 95 27.67 14.67 3.08
N VAL A 96 28.86 14.57 3.70
CA VAL A 96 29.01 14.45 5.17
C VAL A 96 28.41 15.66 5.87
N ASP A 97 28.78 16.87 5.46
CA ASP A 97 28.29 18.11 6.06
C ASP A 97 26.76 18.26 5.93
N GLU A 98 26.22 17.94 4.75
CA GLU A 98 24.78 17.97 4.47
C GLU A 98 24.01 16.92 5.30
N ALA A 99 24.54 15.71 5.46
CA ALA A 99 23.92 14.67 6.29
C ALA A 99 23.85 15.07 7.77
N PHE A 100 24.91 15.66 8.34
CA PHE A 100 24.88 16.18 9.70
C PHE A 100 23.82 17.29 9.88
N ARG A 101 23.76 18.22 8.92
CA ARG A 101 22.75 19.28 8.94
C ARG A 101 21.33 18.70 8.89
N GLU A 102 21.10 17.67 8.09
CA GLU A 102 19.79 17.02 7.99
C GLU A 102 19.38 16.34 9.31
N ILE A 103 20.27 15.54 9.91
CA ILE A 103 19.91 14.73 11.09
C ILE A 103 19.79 15.56 12.36
N PHE A 104 20.61 16.61 12.49
CA PHE A 104 20.64 17.48 13.66
C PHE A 104 19.96 18.84 13.41
N GLN A 105 19.06 18.93 12.41
CA GLN A 105 18.27 20.12 12.08
C GLN A 105 19.10 21.42 11.93
N GLY A 106 20.35 21.28 11.51
CA GLY A 106 21.30 22.38 11.27
C GLY A 106 22.05 22.93 12.47
N ASP A 107 21.80 22.42 13.68
CA ASP A 107 22.44 22.92 14.90
C ASP A 107 23.85 22.37 15.13
N ARG A 108 24.27 21.37 14.36
CA ARG A 108 25.55 20.67 14.53
C ARG A 108 26.27 20.42 13.21
N TRP A 109 27.57 20.72 13.22
CA TRP A 109 28.51 20.34 12.17
C TRP A 109 29.38 19.17 12.63
N PRO A 110 29.87 18.32 11.70
CA PRO A 110 30.81 17.26 12.05
C PRO A 110 32.10 17.87 12.59
N ARG A 111 32.58 17.35 13.73
CA ARG A 111 33.90 17.70 14.28
C ARG A 111 35.02 17.06 13.46
N GLY A 112 36.25 17.56 13.59
CA GLY A 112 37.40 17.06 12.81
C GLY A 112 37.53 15.53 12.75
N PRO A 113 37.52 14.81 13.89
CA PRO A 113 37.57 13.35 13.91
C PRO A 113 36.35 12.67 13.25
N GLU A 114 35.14 13.23 13.46
CA GLU A 114 33.90 12.72 12.86
C GLU A 114 33.92 12.90 11.34
N ARG A 115 34.38 14.05 10.86
CA ARG A 115 34.52 14.35 9.43
C ARG A 115 35.48 13.36 8.76
N SER A 116 36.60 13.05 9.40
CA SER A 116 37.55 12.04 8.90
C SER A 116 36.96 10.63 8.89
N LYS A 117 36.23 10.24 9.94
CA LYS A 117 35.50 8.94 10.01
C LYS A 117 34.53 8.81 8.84
N TRP A 118 33.63 9.78 8.67
CA TRP A 118 32.58 9.72 7.66
C TRP A 118 33.09 9.90 6.23
N LEU A 119 34.19 10.63 6.03
CA LEU A 119 34.87 10.66 4.73
C LEU A 119 35.54 9.32 4.39
N GLY A 120 36.10 8.63 5.39
CA GLY A 120 36.60 7.25 5.24
C GLY A 120 35.48 6.30 4.81
N PHE A 121 34.36 6.34 5.52
CA PHE A 121 33.16 5.56 5.18
C PHE A 121 32.65 5.86 3.76
N ALA A 122 32.57 7.14 3.37
CA ALA A 122 32.17 7.51 2.01
C ALA A 122 33.13 6.97 0.93
N ARG A 123 34.44 6.96 1.20
CA ARG A 123 35.45 6.38 0.29
C ARG A 123 35.29 4.87 0.18
N GLU A 124 34.96 4.18 1.26
CA GLU A 124 34.69 2.73 1.25
C GLU A 124 33.41 2.41 0.46
N LEU A 125 32.34 3.19 0.64
CA LEU A 125 31.12 3.06 -0.17
C LEU A 125 31.42 3.21 -1.66
N ARG A 126 32.22 4.22 -2.05
CA ARG A 126 32.65 4.40 -3.45
C ARG A 126 33.55 3.28 -3.95
N ALA A 127 34.41 2.72 -3.09
CA ALA A 127 35.26 1.61 -3.47
C ALA A 127 34.45 0.33 -3.74
N ASN A 128 33.37 0.11 -2.99
CA ASN A 128 32.46 -1.02 -3.17
C ASN A 128 31.50 -0.82 -4.36
N ASP A 129 31.02 0.42 -4.57
CA ASP A 129 30.22 0.80 -5.73
C ASP A 129 30.79 2.07 -6.39
N PRO A 130 31.60 1.92 -7.47
CA PRO A 130 32.15 3.05 -8.20
C PRO A 130 31.11 3.98 -8.84
N LYS A 131 29.85 3.53 -8.98
CA LYS A 131 28.75 4.30 -9.57
C LYS A 131 27.84 4.96 -8.51
N ILE A 132 28.19 4.83 -7.22
CA ILE A 132 27.41 5.45 -6.15
C ILE A 132 27.31 6.96 -6.38
N THR A 133 26.11 7.51 -6.17
CA THR A 133 25.81 8.94 -6.36
C THR A 133 26.01 9.72 -5.07
N ALA A 134 26.23 11.04 -5.18
CA ALA A 134 26.41 11.91 -4.01
C ALA A 134 25.21 11.81 -3.04
N GLU A 135 24.01 11.69 -3.60
CA GLU A 135 22.77 11.52 -2.84
C GLU A 135 22.76 10.20 -2.06
N GLN A 136 23.13 9.09 -2.70
CA GLN A 136 23.23 7.79 -2.02
C GLN A 136 24.26 7.81 -0.88
N VAL A 137 25.42 8.43 -1.09
CA VAL A 137 26.43 8.63 -0.03
C VAL A 137 25.85 9.44 1.13
N ARG A 138 25.19 10.57 0.83
CA ARG A 138 24.53 11.43 1.82
C ARG A 138 23.49 10.66 2.62
N SER A 139 22.60 9.94 1.95
CA SER A 139 21.55 9.13 2.58
C SER A 139 22.12 8.01 3.44
N ALA A 140 23.19 7.34 2.99
CA ALA A 140 23.86 6.30 3.77
C ALA A 140 24.44 6.86 5.07
N ILE A 141 25.16 8.00 5.00
CA ILE A 141 25.71 8.68 6.18
C ILE A 141 24.57 9.15 7.10
N ALA A 142 23.53 9.76 6.54
CA ALA A 142 22.37 10.24 7.30
C ALA A 142 21.66 9.08 8.02
N ASN A 143 21.60 7.89 7.41
CA ASN A 143 21.03 6.70 8.04
C ASN A 143 21.83 6.28 9.28
N GLU A 144 23.15 6.11 9.14
CA GLU A 144 24.00 5.73 10.27
C GLU A 144 23.99 6.78 11.39
N LEU A 145 23.95 8.07 11.04
CA LEU A 145 23.81 9.14 12.03
C LEU A 145 22.46 9.10 12.77
N ARG A 146 21.37 8.67 12.10
CA ARG A 146 20.08 8.43 12.78
C ARG A 146 20.19 7.28 13.76
N LEU A 147 20.86 6.20 13.37
CA LEU A 147 21.09 5.05 14.25
C LEU A 147 21.89 5.47 15.49
N GLU A 148 23.01 6.18 15.31
CA GLU A 148 23.81 6.72 16.43
C GLU A 148 23.00 7.68 17.32
N ARG A 149 22.16 8.56 16.75
CA ARG A 149 21.31 9.49 17.50
C ARG A 149 20.25 8.77 18.33
N ASP A 150 19.63 7.74 17.75
CA ASP A 150 18.52 7.02 18.37
C ASP A 150 19.00 5.84 19.25
N GLY A 151 20.32 5.69 19.41
CA GLY A 151 20.97 4.60 20.15
C GLY A 151 20.89 3.24 19.47
N LEU A 152 20.38 3.21 18.23
CA LEU A 152 20.13 2.00 17.45
C LEU A 152 21.40 1.46 16.76
N ASP A 153 22.52 2.15 16.89
CA ASP A 153 23.83 1.70 16.42
C ASP A 153 24.37 0.54 17.28
N VAL A 154 24.15 0.58 18.60
CA VAL A 154 24.61 -0.46 19.54
C VAL A 154 23.63 -0.65 20.70
N ALA A 155 23.31 -1.89 21.03
CA ALA A 155 22.45 -2.24 22.18
C ALA A 155 23.22 -2.26 23.52
N THR A 156 23.71 -1.09 23.97
CA THR A 156 24.30 -0.88 25.31
C THR A 156 23.24 -0.92 26.41
N VAL A 157 23.65 -1.00 27.67
CA VAL A 157 22.72 -0.98 28.82
C VAL A 157 21.93 0.32 28.85
N GLU A 158 22.59 1.44 28.58
CA GLU A 158 21.98 2.78 28.56
C GLU A 158 20.94 2.89 27.44
N ASN A 159 21.23 2.36 26.25
CA ASN A 159 20.29 2.38 25.12
C ASN A 159 19.09 1.46 25.38
N ILE A 160 19.30 0.29 25.99
CA ILE A 160 18.21 -0.60 26.40
C ILE A 160 17.29 0.08 27.42
N ASP A 161 17.83 0.81 28.40
CA ASP A 161 17.04 1.57 29.37
C ASP A 161 16.21 2.68 28.72
N LEU A 162 16.76 3.35 27.71
CA LEU A 162 16.03 4.32 26.89
C LEU A 162 14.89 3.65 26.11
N TYR A 163 15.11 2.45 25.54
CA TYR A 163 14.07 1.70 24.83
C TYR A 163 12.91 1.33 25.76
N ILE A 164 13.20 0.85 26.96
CA ILE A 164 12.18 0.44 27.94
C ILE A 164 11.36 1.66 28.38
N SER A 165 12.03 2.74 28.77
CA SER A 165 11.37 3.98 29.21
C SER A 165 10.50 4.58 28.11
N GLY A 166 11.04 4.63 26.89
CA GLY A 166 10.30 5.09 25.71
C GLY A 166 9.11 4.20 25.37
N ALA A 167 9.27 2.88 25.44
CA ALA A 167 8.19 1.92 25.18
C ALA A 167 7.03 2.11 26.17
N ILE A 168 7.32 2.19 27.47
CA ILE A 168 6.28 2.34 28.50
C ILE A 168 5.55 3.68 28.35
N GLY A 169 6.29 4.79 28.23
CA GLY A 169 5.69 6.11 28.08
C GLY A 169 4.82 6.20 26.82
N TRP A 170 5.30 5.67 25.69
CA TRP A 170 4.56 5.69 24.43
C TRP A 170 3.33 4.77 24.45
N VAL A 171 3.46 3.53 24.92
CA VAL A 171 2.34 2.57 24.96
C VAL A 171 1.24 3.06 25.91
N THR A 172 1.60 3.54 27.09
CA THR A 172 0.60 4.03 28.07
C THR A 172 -0.10 5.30 27.56
N TRP A 173 0.62 6.21 26.93
CA TRP A 173 0.00 7.34 26.25
C TRP A 173 -0.99 6.90 25.17
N CYS A 174 -0.62 5.93 24.32
CA CYS A 174 -1.48 5.45 23.23
C CYS A 174 -2.75 4.74 23.71
N TYR A 175 -2.64 3.89 24.75
CA TYR A 175 -3.70 2.95 25.12
C TYR A 175 -4.41 3.28 26.44
N GLU A 176 -3.79 4.07 27.32
CA GLU A 176 -4.35 4.49 28.61
C GLU A 176 -4.68 5.99 28.63
N GLY A 177 -4.28 6.75 27.59
CA GLY A 177 -4.59 8.17 27.42
C GLY A 177 -3.68 9.13 28.19
N ALA A 178 -2.72 8.61 28.97
CA ALA A 178 -1.70 9.41 29.66
C ALA A 178 -0.36 8.67 29.68
N SER A 179 0.72 9.39 29.38
CA SER A 179 2.08 8.85 29.51
C SER A 179 2.43 8.70 31.00
N ARG A 180 3.00 7.55 31.38
CA ARG A 180 3.64 7.37 32.67
C ARG A 180 5.12 7.03 32.52
N ASN A 181 5.88 7.34 33.55
CA ASN A 181 7.28 6.92 33.63
C ASN A 181 7.37 5.43 33.96
N ALA A 182 8.45 4.78 33.48
CA ALA A 182 8.79 3.43 33.87
C ALA A 182 9.13 3.38 35.37
N THR A 183 8.51 2.46 36.09
CA THR A 183 8.88 2.20 37.49
C THR A 183 10.14 1.34 37.55
N GLU A 184 10.82 1.28 38.71
CA GLU A 184 11.98 0.39 38.86
C GLU A 184 11.62 -1.09 38.68
N GLU A 185 10.38 -1.47 39.00
CA GLU A 185 9.86 -2.81 38.73
C GLU A 185 9.70 -3.07 37.23
N ASP A 186 9.13 -2.10 36.48
CA ASP A 186 9.07 -2.18 35.02
C ASP A 186 10.48 -2.32 34.42
N MET A 187 11.42 -1.46 34.83
CA MET A 187 12.79 -1.47 34.35
C MET A 187 13.45 -2.83 34.59
N ARG A 188 13.31 -3.38 35.80
CA ARG A 188 13.85 -4.70 36.14
C ARG A 188 13.26 -5.81 35.29
N HIS A 189 11.94 -5.81 35.10
CA HIS A 189 11.24 -6.82 34.31
C HIS A 189 11.67 -6.78 32.84
N TRP A 190 11.71 -5.59 32.23
CA TRP A 190 12.03 -5.45 30.81
C TRP A 190 13.52 -5.55 30.51
N ARG A 191 14.41 -5.20 31.45
CA ARG A 191 15.84 -5.53 31.35
C ARG A 191 16.07 -7.04 31.31
N ALA A 192 15.36 -7.80 32.15
CA ALA A 192 15.43 -9.26 32.14
C ALA A 192 14.95 -9.84 30.81
N PHE A 193 13.82 -9.33 30.28
CA PHE A 193 13.33 -9.68 28.95
C PHE A 193 14.34 -9.37 27.85
N ALA A 194 14.95 -8.18 27.85
CA ALA A 194 15.97 -7.80 26.87
C ALA A 194 17.22 -8.70 26.96
N ALA A 195 17.66 -9.03 28.16
CA ALA A 195 18.78 -9.95 28.39
C ALA A 195 18.47 -11.38 27.89
N GLU A 196 17.25 -11.86 28.13
CA GLU A 196 16.79 -13.14 27.59
C GLU A 196 16.75 -13.14 26.06
N LYS A 197 16.22 -12.07 25.44
CA LYS A 197 16.21 -11.94 23.97
C LYS A 197 17.61 -11.93 23.37
N LYS A 198 18.57 -11.23 24.00
CA LYS A 198 19.98 -11.28 23.58
C LYS A 198 20.62 -12.65 23.82
N ARG A 199 20.17 -13.41 24.82
CA ARG A 199 20.65 -14.78 25.06
C ARG A 199 20.10 -15.75 23.99
N GLU A 200 18.84 -15.61 23.61
CA GLU A 200 18.19 -16.41 22.56
C GLU A 200 18.76 -16.09 21.17
N ASN A 201 19.03 -14.80 20.91
CA ASN A 201 19.62 -14.32 19.68
C ASN A 201 20.77 -13.33 19.99
N PRO A 202 22.03 -13.82 20.09
CA PRO A 202 23.19 -12.97 20.38
C PRO A 202 23.45 -11.86 19.36
N ASP A 203 23.03 -12.07 18.10
CA ASP A 203 23.25 -11.15 16.99
C ASP A 203 22.04 -10.23 16.72
N ILE A 204 21.05 -10.19 17.64
CA ILE A 204 19.86 -9.33 17.50
C ILE A 204 20.26 -7.88 17.32
N GLN A 205 19.70 -7.24 16.28
CA GLN A 205 20.00 -5.85 15.99
C GLN A 205 19.33 -4.92 17.04
N PRO A 206 19.93 -3.75 17.36
CA PRO A 206 19.39 -2.89 18.40
C PRO A 206 17.97 -2.37 18.13
N ASP A 207 17.62 -2.16 16.86
CA ASP A 207 16.27 -1.79 16.41
C ASP A 207 15.28 -2.94 16.61
N GLU A 208 15.63 -4.16 16.22
CA GLU A 208 14.83 -5.37 16.45
C GLU A 208 14.59 -5.58 17.96
N LEU A 209 15.62 -5.40 18.79
CA LEU A 209 15.48 -5.50 20.24
C LEU A 209 14.56 -4.41 20.81
N LYS A 210 14.69 -3.16 20.35
CA LYS A 210 13.81 -2.05 20.74
C LYS A 210 12.34 -2.37 20.40
N TYR A 211 12.07 -2.82 19.18
CA TYR A 211 10.70 -3.15 18.77
C TYR A 211 10.15 -4.37 19.51
N ALA A 212 10.98 -5.39 19.77
CA ALA A 212 10.57 -6.52 20.61
C ALA A 212 10.16 -6.08 22.02
N ILE A 213 10.88 -5.14 22.63
CA ILE A 213 10.51 -4.56 23.93
C ILE A 213 9.19 -3.78 23.80
N ILE A 214 9.03 -2.92 22.79
CA ILE A 214 7.80 -2.15 22.56
C ILE A 214 6.60 -3.08 22.40
N ASP A 215 6.73 -4.13 21.60
CA ASP A 215 5.65 -5.08 21.32
C ASP A 215 5.31 -5.90 22.57
N ALA A 216 6.29 -6.31 23.37
CA ALA A 216 6.03 -7.01 24.61
C ALA A 216 5.34 -6.11 25.66
N VAL A 217 5.78 -4.85 25.78
CA VAL A 217 5.11 -3.84 26.63
C VAL A 217 3.67 -3.61 26.15
N ARG A 218 3.46 -3.46 24.85
CA ARG A 218 2.14 -3.31 24.25
C ARG A 218 1.27 -4.53 24.53
N ALA A 219 1.79 -5.74 24.33
CA ALA A 219 1.06 -6.97 24.60
C ALA A 219 0.60 -7.03 26.06
N LYS A 220 1.48 -6.68 27.01
CA LYS A 220 1.16 -6.64 28.44
C LYS A 220 0.08 -5.62 28.78
N VAL A 221 0.18 -4.39 28.27
CA VAL A 221 -0.82 -3.32 28.48
C VAL A 221 -2.17 -3.72 27.86
N MET A 222 -2.14 -4.30 26.66
CA MET A 222 -3.34 -4.73 25.96
C MET A 222 -3.93 -6.03 26.50
N LYS A 223 -3.24 -6.72 27.43
CA LYS A 223 -3.60 -8.05 27.94
C LYS A 223 -3.61 -9.12 26.84
N MET A 224 -2.72 -8.97 25.87
CA MET A 224 -2.46 -9.88 24.74
C MET A 224 -1.15 -10.66 24.92
N ASP A 225 -0.57 -10.63 26.12
CA ASP A 225 0.70 -11.27 26.48
C ASP A 225 0.56 -12.75 26.89
N SER A 226 -0.65 -13.18 27.25
CA SER A 226 -0.92 -14.57 27.65
C SER A 226 -2.37 -14.99 27.39
N THR A 227 -2.62 -16.29 27.42
CA THR A 227 -3.94 -16.94 27.41
C THR A 227 -4.44 -17.26 28.82
N SER A 228 -4.01 -16.48 29.82
CA SER A 228 -4.48 -16.61 31.20
C SER A 228 -6.00 -16.42 31.29
N PRO A 229 -6.70 -17.02 32.29
CA PRO A 229 -8.15 -16.92 32.41
C PRO A 229 -8.70 -15.48 32.40
N GLU A 230 -7.99 -14.55 33.03
CA GLU A 230 -8.35 -13.12 33.05
C GLU A 230 -8.28 -12.47 31.66
N ASN A 231 -7.25 -12.81 30.87
CA ASN A 231 -7.10 -12.31 29.50
C ASN A 231 -8.14 -12.94 28.57
N VAL A 232 -8.43 -14.24 28.72
CA VAL A 232 -9.49 -14.93 27.96
C VAL A 232 -10.85 -14.30 28.21
N ASP A 233 -11.17 -13.97 29.46
CA ASP A 233 -12.43 -13.30 29.81
C ASP A 233 -12.56 -11.94 29.11
N LYS A 234 -11.47 -11.17 29.06
CA LYS A 234 -11.42 -9.91 28.31
C LYS A 234 -11.64 -10.14 26.82
N PHE A 235 -11.01 -11.16 26.22
CA PHE A 235 -11.20 -11.46 24.79
C PHE A 235 -12.66 -11.75 24.46
N ILE A 236 -13.36 -12.47 25.33
CA ILE A 236 -14.78 -12.78 25.17
C ILE A 236 -15.63 -11.51 25.27
N ASP A 237 -15.40 -10.67 26.30
CA ASP A 237 -16.16 -9.43 26.48
C ASP A 237 -15.95 -8.45 25.33
N ASP A 238 -14.69 -8.26 24.90
CA ASP A 238 -14.34 -7.42 23.76
C ASP A 238 -14.99 -7.93 22.46
N ALA A 239 -14.99 -9.26 22.23
CA ALA A 239 -15.63 -9.87 21.07
C ALA A 239 -17.16 -9.64 21.08
N VAL A 240 -17.82 -9.84 22.22
CA VAL A 240 -19.28 -9.61 22.34
C VAL A 240 -19.61 -8.14 22.09
N LYS A 241 -18.89 -7.22 22.73
CA LYS A 241 -19.06 -5.78 22.53
C LYS A 241 -18.94 -5.39 21.08
N TRP A 242 -17.86 -5.82 20.43
CA TRP A 242 -17.58 -5.47 19.05
C TRP A 242 -18.63 -6.03 18.10
N VAL A 243 -18.94 -7.33 18.15
CA VAL A 243 -19.91 -7.94 17.23
C VAL A 243 -21.31 -7.37 17.45
N THR A 244 -21.72 -7.13 18.70
CA THR A 244 -23.06 -6.56 18.97
C THR A 244 -23.17 -5.11 18.53
N LEU A 245 -22.11 -4.32 18.70
CA LEU A 245 -22.05 -2.96 18.15
C LEU A 245 -22.16 -2.98 16.62
N CYS A 246 -21.38 -3.83 15.95
CA CYS A 246 -21.34 -3.90 14.50
C CYS A 246 -22.63 -4.40 13.85
N TYR A 247 -23.27 -5.44 14.43
CA TYR A 247 -24.38 -6.13 13.78
C TYR A 247 -25.75 -5.90 14.44
N GLN A 248 -25.79 -5.33 15.64
CA GLN A 248 -27.04 -4.98 16.34
C GLN A 248 -27.14 -3.48 16.66
N GLY A 249 -26.12 -2.69 16.33
CA GLY A 249 -26.09 -1.24 16.55
C GLY A 249 -26.00 -0.84 18.03
N LYS A 250 -25.71 -1.77 18.93
CA LYS A 250 -25.57 -1.51 20.37
C LYS A 250 -24.49 -2.38 20.99
N GLU A 251 -23.64 -1.75 21.79
CA GLU A 251 -22.65 -2.45 22.59
C GLU A 251 -23.32 -3.13 23.80
N ARG A 252 -22.91 -4.35 24.10
CA ARG A 252 -23.23 -5.02 25.37
C ARG A 252 -22.07 -5.89 25.83
N HIS A 253 -22.07 -6.20 27.11
CA HIS A 253 -21.17 -7.19 27.70
C HIS A 253 -21.65 -8.63 27.45
N ALA A 254 -20.73 -9.57 27.60
CA ALA A 254 -21.04 -11.00 27.58
C ALA A 254 -21.92 -11.38 28.77
N SER A 255 -23.02 -12.10 28.53
CA SER A 255 -23.83 -12.66 29.61
C SER A 255 -23.09 -13.80 30.35
N PRO A 256 -23.46 -14.14 31.59
CA PRO A 256 -22.82 -15.26 32.31
C PRO A 256 -22.89 -16.61 31.56
N ALA A 257 -23.96 -16.84 30.79
CA ALA A 257 -24.12 -18.04 29.96
C ALA A 257 -23.15 -18.02 28.77
N GLU A 258 -23.02 -16.88 28.09
CA GLU A 258 -22.06 -16.71 26.98
C GLU A 258 -20.62 -16.82 27.49
N MET A 259 -20.29 -16.23 28.64
CA MET A 259 -18.96 -16.37 29.25
C MET A 259 -18.62 -17.83 29.52
N THR A 260 -19.54 -18.61 30.09
CA THR A 260 -19.34 -20.04 30.32
C THR A 260 -19.10 -20.80 29.00
N TYR A 261 -19.92 -20.53 27.98
CA TYR A 261 -19.79 -21.16 26.67
C TYR A 261 -18.45 -20.82 26.00
N TRP A 262 -18.08 -19.54 25.94
CA TRP A 262 -16.87 -19.11 25.24
C TRP A 262 -15.58 -19.46 25.99
N ARG A 263 -15.60 -19.56 27.32
CA ARG A 263 -14.49 -20.15 28.10
C ARG A 263 -14.25 -21.60 27.73
N ALA A 264 -15.32 -22.40 27.61
CA ALA A 264 -15.21 -23.79 27.20
C ALA A 264 -14.67 -23.91 25.77
N PHE A 265 -15.15 -23.08 24.85
CA PHE A 265 -14.62 -22.99 23.49
C PHE A 265 -13.12 -22.61 23.47
N ALA A 266 -12.71 -21.60 24.24
CA ALA A 266 -11.31 -21.19 24.33
C ALA A 266 -10.42 -22.30 24.90
N ALA A 267 -10.88 -22.99 25.95
CA ALA A 267 -10.17 -24.13 26.53
C ALA A 267 -10.04 -25.30 25.55
N GLU A 268 -11.08 -25.55 24.73
CA GLU A 268 -11.00 -26.56 23.67
C GLU A 268 -10.00 -26.16 22.59
N LYS A 269 -9.99 -24.91 22.14
CA LYS A 269 -9.02 -24.41 21.16
C LYS A 269 -7.58 -24.51 21.63
N LEU A 270 -7.33 -24.17 22.90
CA LEU A 270 -6.00 -24.32 23.52
C LEU A 270 -5.61 -25.78 23.76
N ARG A 271 -6.57 -26.68 23.90
CA ARG A 271 -6.31 -28.13 23.97
C ARG A 271 -5.96 -28.70 22.59
N GLU A 272 -6.59 -28.20 21.53
CA GLU A 272 -6.30 -28.57 20.13
C GLU A 272 -4.94 -28.02 19.67
N ASP A 273 -4.61 -26.80 20.08
CA ASP A 273 -3.35 -26.12 19.78
C ASP A 273 -2.77 -25.44 21.04
N PRO A 274 -1.91 -26.14 21.81
CA PRO A 274 -1.31 -25.61 23.03
C PRO A 274 -0.40 -24.38 22.81
N GLU A 275 0.11 -24.19 21.59
CA GLU A 275 1.00 -23.07 21.23
C GLU A 275 0.22 -21.89 20.62
N MET A 276 -1.12 -21.94 20.64
CA MET A 276 -1.96 -20.89 20.08
C MET A 276 -1.69 -19.54 20.74
N SER A 277 -1.31 -18.54 19.94
CA SER A 277 -1.07 -17.19 20.44
C SER A 277 -2.35 -16.54 21.01
N PRO A 278 -2.24 -15.63 21.99
CA PRO A 278 -3.39 -14.89 22.52
C PRO A 278 -4.18 -14.13 21.43
N VAL A 279 -3.48 -13.62 20.43
CA VAL A 279 -4.07 -12.93 19.27
C VAL A 279 -4.91 -13.88 18.42
N ALA A 280 -4.37 -15.06 18.11
CA ALA A 280 -5.10 -16.08 17.36
C ALA A 280 -6.35 -16.54 18.12
N LEU A 281 -6.24 -16.73 19.44
CA LEU A 281 -7.39 -17.09 20.28
C LEU A 281 -8.46 -16.01 20.29
N LYS A 282 -8.08 -14.73 20.45
CA LYS A 282 -9.00 -13.59 20.41
C LYS A 282 -9.77 -13.55 19.08
N TYR A 283 -9.08 -13.71 17.94
CA TYR A 283 -9.72 -13.71 16.64
C TYR A 283 -10.59 -14.95 16.44
N ALA A 284 -10.15 -16.13 16.87
CA ALA A 284 -10.98 -17.34 16.78
C ALA A 284 -12.31 -17.18 17.54
N ILE A 285 -12.28 -16.59 18.74
CA ILE A 285 -13.50 -16.27 19.51
C ILE A 285 -14.37 -15.26 18.74
N THR A 286 -13.77 -14.15 18.28
CA THR A 286 -14.47 -13.06 17.59
C THR A 286 -15.11 -13.53 16.28
N ASP A 287 -14.37 -14.28 15.46
CA ASP A 287 -14.82 -14.77 14.16
C ASP A 287 -15.92 -15.82 14.31
N THR A 288 -15.80 -16.72 15.29
CA THR A 288 -16.85 -17.71 15.55
C THR A 288 -18.11 -17.01 16.06
N LEU A 289 -17.97 -15.99 16.90
CA LEU A 289 -19.09 -15.20 17.42
C LEU A 289 -19.77 -14.40 16.31
N ARG A 290 -18.98 -13.74 15.45
CA ARG A 290 -19.44 -13.07 14.23
C ARG A 290 -20.21 -14.04 13.36
N ALA A 291 -19.61 -15.18 13.02
CA ALA A 291 -20.21 -16.17 12.13
C ALA A 291 -21.53 -16.71 12.66
N LYS A 292 -21.63 -16.95 13.98
CA LYS A 292 -22.91 -17.31 14.62
C LYS A 292 -23.95 -16.21 14.54
N MET A 293 -23.55 -14.95 14.71
CA MET A 293 -24.48 -13.81 14.64
C MET A 293 -24.93 -13.52 13.20
N THR A 294 -24.02 -13.65 12.24
CA THR A 294 -24.29 -13.41 10.83
C THR A 294 -24.78 -14.66 10.12
N GLY A 295 -24.89 -15.82 10.77
CA GLY A 295 -25.26 -17.12 10.19
C GLY A 295 -24.28 -17.66 9.14
N THR A 296 -23.02 -17.27 9.18
CA THR A 296 -21.95 -17.80 8.33
C THR A 296 -21.11 -18.87 9.03
N ASP A 297 -21.62 -19.43 10.13
CA ASP A 297 -20.94 -20.43 10.97
C ASP A 297 -20.88 -21.84 10.37
N SER A 298 -21.68 -22.11 9.34
CA SER A 298 -21.71 -23.42 8.68
C SER A 298 -22.18 -23.32 7.23
N ALA A 299 -21.77 -24.28 6.40
CA ALA A 299 -22.32 -24.50 5.05
C ALA A 299 -23.57 -25.40 5.10
N SER A 300 -24.45 -25.16 6.07
CA SER A 300 -25.73 -25.88 6.17
C SER A 300 -26.63 -25.51 4.98
N PRO A 301 -27.58 -26.38 4.57
CA PRO A 301 -28.50 -26.05 3.48
C PRO A 301 -29.21 -24.71 3.66
N ALA A 302 -29.63 -24.39 4.89
CA ALA A 302 -30.26 -23.11 5.22
C ALA A 302 -29.32 -21.91 5.02
N ASN A 303 -28.04 -22.04 5.40
CA ASN A 303 -27.06 -20.97 5.21
C ASN A 303 -26.68 -20.80 3.73
N ILE A 304 -26.55 -21.89 2.98
CA ILE A 304 -26.29 -21.84 1.53
C ILE A 304 -27.41 -21.10 0.81
N GLU A 305 -28.67 -21.37 1.15
CA GLU A 305 -29.82 -20.67 0.56
C GLU A 305 -29.76 -19.17 0.82
N ARG A 306 -29.42 -18.78 2.06
CA ARG A 306 -29.26 -17.39 2.42
C ARG A 306 -28.08 -16.73 1.70
N PHE A 307 -26.96 -17.43 1.52
CA PHE A 307 -25.83 -16.91 0.74
C PHE A 307 -26.22 -16.59 -0.71
N ILE A 308 -27.07 -17.43 -1.31
CA ILE A 308 -27.56 -17.25 -2.68
C ILE A 308 -28.53 -16.06 -2.74
N GLU A 309 -29.49 -15.97 -1.82
CA GLU A 309 -30.44 -14.84 -1.74
C GLU A 309 -29.71 -13.51 -1.53
N ASP A 310 -28.77 -13.45 -0.58
CA ASP A 310 -27.97 -12.26 -0.31
C ASP A 310 -27.15 -11.84 -1.54
N ALA A 311 -26.56 -12.80 -2.25
CA ALA A 311 -25.77 -12.53 -3.43
C ALA A 311 -26.63 -12.03 -4.61
N ILE A 312 -27.80 -12.64 -4.87
CA ILE A 312 -28.71 -12.20 -5.93
C ILE A 312 -29.31 -10.84 -5.60
N GLY A 313 -29.74 -10.62 -4.35
CA GLY A 313 -30.22 -9.33 -3.88
C GLY A 313 -29.17 -8.23 -4.06
N TRP A 314 -27.93 -8.49 -3.66
CA TRP A 314 -26.82 -7.55 -3.83
C TRP A 314 -26.50 -7.28 -5.31
N VAL A 315 -26.32 -8.31 -6.14
CA VAL A 315 -25.99 -8.14 -7.57
C VAL A 315 -27.11 -7.40 -8.29
N SER A 316 -28.37 -7.76 -8.07
CA SER A 316 -29.51 -7.06 -8.67
C SER A 316 -29.61 -5.60 -8.22
N MET A 317 -29.39 -5.31 -6.94
CA MET A 317 -29.34 -3.93 -6.45
C MET A 317 -28.22 -3.13 -7.14
N CYS A 318 -27.02 -3.71 -7.25
CA CYS A 318 -25.85 -3.02 -7.82
C CYS A 318 -25.92 -2.82 -9.33
N TYR A 319 -26.46 -3.79 -10.08
CA TYR A 319 -26.40 -3.79 -11.55
C TYR A 319 -27.77 -3.57 -12.24
N GLU A 320 -28.88 -3.88 -11.56
CA GLU A 320 -30.25 -3.69 -12.07
C GLU A 320 -30.97 -2.52 -11.37
N GLY A 321 -30.38 -1.94 -10.30
CA GLY A 321 -30.92 -0.80 -9.56
C GLY A 321 -32.13 -1.12 -8.67
N LYS A 322 -32.47 -2.41 -8.53
CA LYS A 322 -33.56 -2.89 -7.67
C LYS A 322 -33.17 -4.23 -7.06
N GLU A 323 -33.52 -4.41 -5.79
CA GLU A 323 -33.39 -5.71 -5.15
C GLU A 323 -34.40 -6.69 -5.74
N ARG A 324 -33.94 -7.89 -6.06
CA ARG A 324 -34.82 -9.02 -6.40
C ARG A 324 -34.42 -10.25 -5.58
N HIS A 325 -35.39 -11.12 -5.39
CA HIS A 325 -35.17 -12.45 -4.82
C HIS A 325 -34.76 -13.45 -5.87
N ALA A 326 -34.11 -14.51 -5.42
CA ALA A 326 -33.73 -15.62 -6.27
C ALA A 326 -34.99 -16.37 -6.79
N SER A 327 -35.09 -16.59 -8.10
CA SER A 327 -36.14 -17.46 -8.62
C SER A 327 -35.89 -18.93 -8.21
N PRO A 328 -36.92 -19.80 -8.17
CA PRO A 328 -36.72 -21.23 -7.86
C PRO A 328 -35.70 -21.93 -8.77
N ALA A 329 -35.62 -21.53 -10.03
CA ALA A 329 -34.66 -22.07 -11.00
C ALA A 329 -33.22 -21.60 -10.70
N GLU A 330 -33.03 -20.31 -10.40
CA GLU A 330 -31.72 -19.77 -9.97
C GLU A 330 -31.29 -20.40 -8.65
N MET A 331 -32.19 -20.55 -7.68
CA MET A 331 -31.89 -21.24 -6.42
C MET A 331 -31.43 -22.67 -6.65
N ALA A 332 -32.10 -23.44 -7.52
CA ALA A 332 -31.69 -24.80 -7.85
C ALA A 332 -30.31 -24.81 -8.53
N HIS A 333 -30.07 -23.90 -9.47
CA HIS A 333 -28.79 -23.76 -10.16
C HIS A 333 -27.63 -23.45 -9.19
N TRP A 334 -27.80 -22.44 -8.35
CA TRP A 334 -26.75 -22.01 -7.42
C TRP A 334 -26.54 -22.96 -6.24
N ARG A 335 -27.58 -23.69 -5.80
CA ARG A 335 -27.39 -24.82 -4.86
C ARG A 335 -26.52 -25.92 -5.48
N ALA A 336 -26.73 -26.25 -6.75
CA ALA A 336 -25.91 -27.24 -7.44
C ALA A 336 -24.45 -26.76 -7.56
N PHE A 337 -24.23 -25.49 -7.90
CA PHE A 337 -22.90 -24.86 -7.91
C PHE A 337 -22.22 -24.94 -6.53
N ALA A 338 -22.92 -24.54 -5.46
CA ALA A 338 -22.38 -24.60 -4.10
C ALA A 338 -22.02 -26.03 -3.67
N THR A 339 -22.87 -27.00 -4.02
CA THR A 339 -22.64 -28.42 -3.74
C THR A 339 -21.43 -28.95 -4.51
N ALA A 340 -21.28 -28.58 -5.78
CA ALA A 340 -20.11 -28.93 -6.59
C ALA A 340 -18.83 -28.34 -5.99
N LYS A 341 -18.85 -27.07 -5.55
CA LYS A 341 -17.69 -26.43 -4.90
C LYS A 341 -17.27 -27.10 -3.60
N LEU A 342 -18.23 -27.50 -2.78
CA LEU A 342 -17.96 -28.28 -1.56
C LEU A 342 -17.45 -29.69 -1.87
N ALA A 343 -17.90 -30.31 -2.96
CA ALA A 343 -17.39 -31.61 -3.40
C ALA A 343 -15.95 -31.51 -3.94
N GLU A 344 -15.63 -30.45 -4.69
CA GLU A 344 -14.29 -30.15 -5.19
C GLU A 344 -13.31 -29.82 -4.05
N ASN A 345 -13.76 -29.07 -3.05
CA ASN A 345 -12.97 -28.71 -1.88
C ASN A 345 -13.76 -28.90 -0.57
N PRO A 346 -13.71 -30.11 0.03
CA PRO A 346 -14.40 -30.39 1.29
C PRO A 346 -13.93 -29.57 2.49
N LYS A 347 -12.78 -28.88 2.39
CA LYS A 347 -12.23 -28.01 3.44
C LYS A 347 -12.61 -26.54 3.25
N MET A 348 -13.37 -26.20 2.20
CA MET A 348 -13.81 -24.83 1.94
C MET A 348 -14.62 -24.30 3.11
N THR A 349 -14.25 -23.13 3.61
CA THR A 349 -14.97 -22.48 4.69
C THR A 349 -16.32 -21.93 4.19
N PRO A 350 -17.33 -21.77 5.06
CA PRO A 350 -18.61 -21.19 4.66
C PRO A 350 -18.49 -19.77 4.08
N GLU A 351 -17.52 -18.98 4.56
CA GLU A 351 -17.27 -17.63 4.05
C GLU A 351 -16.69 -17.66 2.62
N GLU A 352 -15.71 -18.54 2.36
CA GLU A 352 -15.16 -18.76 1.01
C GLU A 352 -16.25 -19.24 0.04
N LEU A 353 -17.13 -20.12 0.50
CA LEU A 353 -18.27 -20.58 -0.29
C LEU A 353 -19.22 -19.41 -0.64
N ARG A 354 -19.56 -18.56 0.34
CA ARG A 354 -20.38 -17.37 0.11
C ARG A 354 -19.74 -16.45 -0.95
N HIS A 355 -18.45 -16.17 -0.83
CA HIS A 355 -17.73 -15.33 -1.80
C HIS A 355 -17.71 -15.94 -3.21
N ALA A 356 -17.42 -17.24 -3.32
CA ALA A 356 -17.43 -17.95 -4.60
C ALA A 356 -18.81 -17.89 -5.29
N ILE A 357 -19.90 -18.01 -4.52
CA ILE A 357 -21.26 -17.85 -5.02
C ILE A 357 -21.49 -16.42 -5.51
N THR A 358 -21.15 -15.39 -4.71
CA THR A 358 -21.32 -13.98 -5.10
C THR A 358 -20.54 -13.62 -6.37
N ASP A 359 -19.29 -14.06 -6.48
CA ASP A 359 -18.44 -13.72 -7.63
C ASP A 359 -18.92 -14.42 -8.90
N ALA A 360 -19.39 -15.67 -8.81
CA ALA A 360 -19.96 -16.36 -9.97
C ALA A 360 -21.25 -15.69 -10.46
N ILE A 361 -22.13 -15.28 -9.54
CA ILE A 361 -23.36 -14.53 -9.87
C ILE A 361 -23.00 -13.19 -10.53
N ARG A 362 -21.99 -12.48 -10.01
CA ARG A 362 -21.50 -11.22 -10.58
C ARG A 362 -20.92 -11.41 -11.98
N ALA A 363 -20.07 -12.42 -12.18
CA ALA A 363 -19.45 -12.70 -13.47
C ALA A 363 -20.50 -12.99 -14.55
N GLN A 364 -21.51 -13.80 -14.21
CA GLN A 364 -22.65 -14.07 -15.09
C GLN A 364 -23.45 -12.80 -15.42
N ALA A 365 -23.60 -11.88 -14.46
CA ALA A 365 -24.30 -10.61 -14.69
C ALA A 365 -23.50 -9.63 -15.57
N LEU A 366 -22.16 -9.72 -15.59
CA LEU A 366 -21.27 -8.79 -16.31
C LEU A 366 -20.79 -9.29 -17.69
N GLY A 367 -21.01 -10.57 -18.03
CA GLY A 367 -20.57 -11.11 -19.33
C GLY A 367 -19.04 -11.18 -19.53
N LEU A 368 -18.28 -11.19 -18.41
CA LEU A 368 -16.80 -11.21 -18.38
C LEU A 368 -16.19 -12.59 -18.67
N ASP A 369 -17.01 -13.51 -19.16
CA ASP A 369 -16.74 -14.93 -19.36
C ASP A 369 -16.24 -15.26 -20.80
N THR A 370 -16.10 -14.28 -21.72
CA THR A 370 -15.69 -14.56 -23.13
C THR A 370 -14.83 -13.50 -23.87
N LEU A 371 -13.88 -13.94 -24.71
CA LEU A 371 -13.11 -13.12 -25.69
C LEU A 371 -13.86 -12.94 -27.03
N SER A 372 -15.09 -12.46 -26.97
CA SER A 372 -15.90 -12.23 -28.17
C SER A 372 -15.41 -11.01 -28.97
N PRO A 373 -15.67 -10.92 -30.30
CA PRO A 373 -15.35 -9.73 -31.08
C PRO A 373 -15.94 -8.42 -30.52
N ALA A 374 -17.15 -8.49 -29.94
CA ALA A 374 -17.79 -7.34 -29.31
C ALA A 374 -17.04 -6.86 -28.06
N ASN A 375 -16.49 -7.79 -27.27
CA ASN A 375 -15.71 -7.45 -26.08
C ASN A 375 -14.35 -6.84 -26.46
N ILE A 376 -13.71 -7.35 -27.51
CA ILE A 376 -12.46 -6.77 -28.05
C ILE A 376 -12.70 -5.34 -28.53
N ASP A 377 -13.80 -5.09 -29.27
CA ASP A 377 -14.18 -3.73 -29.67
C ASP A 377 -14.41 -2.82 -28.45
N GLY A 378 -15.06 -3.35 -27.41
CA GLY A 378 -15.21 -2.67 -26.11
C GLY A 378 -13.87 -2.25 -25.49
N PHE A 379 -12.89 -3.15 -25.46
CA PHE A 379 -11.55 -2.86 -24.94
C PHE A 379 -10.82 -1.79 -25.74
N ILE A 380 -10.93 -1.82 -27.08
CA ILE A 380 -10.31 -0.82 -27.96
C ILE A 380 -10.93 0.57 -27.73
N MET A 381 -12.27 0.65 -27.67
CA MET A 381 -12.97 1.90 -27.40
C MET A 381 -12.60 2.48 -26.04
N GLU A 382 -12.55 1.65 -24.99
CA GLU A 382 -12.13 2.06 -23.65
C GLU A 382 -10.69 2.55 -23.64
N ALA A 383 -9.78 1.83 -24.30
CA ALA A 383 -8.36 2.19 -24.38
C ALA A 383 -8.15 3.54 -25.04
N ILE A 384 -8.72 3.77 -26.24
CA ILE A 384 -8.56 5.05 -26.96
C ILE A 384 -9.22 6.20 -26.22
N GLY A 385 -10.42 5.99 -25.68
CA GLY A 385 -11.13 7.02 -24.91
C GLY A 385 -10.34 7.43 -23.66
N TRP A 386 -9.85 6.46 -22.89
CA TRP A 386 -9.10 6.70 -21.67
C TRP A 386 -7.73 7.35 -21.96
N VAL A 387 -6.96 6.80 -22.90
CA VAL A 387 -5.62 7.33 -23.22
C VAL A 387 -5.74 8.76 -23.79
N SER A 388 -6.72 9.03 -24.66
CA SER A 388 -6.94 10.38 -25.19
C SER A 388 -7.35 11.36 -24.08
N LEU A 389 -8.21 10.94 -23.15
CA LEU A 389 -8.55 11.77 -21.98
C LEU A 389 -7.33 12.11 -21.15
N CYS A 390 -6.48 11.12 -20.84
CA CYS A 390 -5.31 11.30 -19.99
C CYS A 390 -4.22 12.17 -20.63
N TYR A 391 -3.97 12.04 -21.94
CA TYR A 391 -2.82 12.68 -22.59
C TYR A 391 -3.19 13.85 -23.51
N LEU A 392 -4.42 13.93 -24.01
CA LEU A 392 -4.91 15.04 -24.84
C LEU A 392 -5.95 15.91 -24.11
N GLY A 393 -6.36 15.52 -22.90
CA GLY A 393 -7.33 16.27 -22.09
C GLY A 393 -8.79 16.07 -22.48
N ALA A 394 -9.08 15.26 -23.50
CA ALA A 394 -10.45 14.95 -23.92
C ALA A 394 -10.57 13.50 -24.41
N SER A 395 -11.63 12.82 -23.98
CA SER A 395 -11.99 11.51 -24.51
C SER A 395 -12.50 11.64 -25.94
N ARG A 396 -12.17 10.67 -26.78
CA ARG A 396 -12.67 10.56 -28.16
C ARG A 396 -12.97 9.12 -28.51
N ALA A 397 -13.81 8.94 -29.52
CA ALA A 397 -14.01 7.64 -30.14
C ALA A 397 -12.82 7.29 -31.07
N PRO A 398 -12.55 5.98 -31.28
CA PRO A 398 -11.66 5.51 -32.33
C PRO A 398 -12.15 5.92 -33.72
N THR A 399 -11.23 6.14 -34.66
CA THR A 399 -11.59 6.13 -36.09
C THR A 399 -11.75 4.71 -36.60
N ASP A 400 -12.38 4.53 -37.77
CA ASP A 400 -12.51 3.20 -38.39
C ASP A 400 -11.16 2.56 -38.71
N GLU A 401 -10.17 3.37 -39.10
CA GLU A 401 -8.80 2.92 -39.36
C GLU A 401 -8.11 2.44 -38.08
N GLU A 402 -8.28 3.18 -36.97
CA GLU A 402 -7.76 2.76 -35.66
C GLU A 402 -8.43 1.48 -35.18
N MET A 403 -9.75 1.35 -35.32
CA MET A 403 -10.45 0.11 -35.00
C MET A 403 -9.90 -1.08 -35.76
N GLN A 404 -9.63 -0.93 -37.06
CA GLN A 404 -9.05 -1.99 -37.88
C GLN A 404 -7.63 -2.35 -37.43
N SER A 405 -6.79 -1.34 -37.16
CA SER A 405 -5.43 -1.53 -36.68
C SER A 405 -5.38 -2.28 -35.34
N TRP A 406 -6.19 -1.84 -34.36
CA TRP A 406 -6.19 -2.45 -33.03
C TRP A 406 -6.85 -3.83 -32.98
N ARG A 407 -7.81 -4.12 -33.88
CA ARG A 407 -8.31 -5.49 -34.08
C ARG A 407 -7.21 -6.40 -34.62
N ALA A 408 -6.42 -5.93 -35.58
CA ALA A 408 -5.29 -6.70 -36.11
C ALA A 408 -4.23 -6.95 -35.03
N PHE A 409 -3.88 -5.93 -34.24
CA PHE A 409 -2.99 -6.08 -33.07
C PHE A 409 -3.52 -7.11 -32.07
N SER A 410 -4.81 -7.06 -31.75
CA SER A 410 -5.45 -8.01 -30.81
C SER A 410 -5.42 -9.44 -31.34
N ALA A 411 -5.67 -9.63 -32.64
CA ALA A 411 -5.58 -10.92 -33.30
C ALA A 411 -4.15 -11.47 -33.30
N GLU A 412 -3.16 -10.60 -33.53
CA GLU A 412 -1.74 -10.97 -33.45
C GLU A 412 -1.32 -11.36 -32.03
N LYS A 413 -1.71 -10.60 -31.01
CA LYS A 413 -1.41 -10.94 -29.61
C LYS A 413 -1.99 -12.29 -29.20
N ARG A 414 -3.19 -12.60 -29.68
CA ARG A 414 -3.82 -13.92 -29.46
C ARG A 414 -3.13 -15.05 -30.22
N ARG A 415 -2.51 -14.75 -31.37
CA ARG A 415 -1.69 -15.72 -32.11
C ARG A 415 -0.36 -15.98 -31.41
N GLU A 416 0.23 -14.95 -30.81
CA GLU A 416 1.46 -15.05 -30.02
C GLU A 416 1.23 -15.78 -28.68
N ASN A 417 0.08 -15.54 -28.05
CA ASN A 417 -0.33 -16.18 -26.80
C ASN A 417 -1.79 -16.67 -26.88
N PRO A 418 -2.03 -17.94 -27.24
CA PRO A 418 -3.38 -18.51 -27.35
C PRO A 418 -4.19 -18.51 -26.04
N ASP A 419 -3.52 -18.54 -24.89
CA ASP A 419 -4.14 -18.62 -23.56
C ASP A 419 -4.33 -17.25 -22.89
N ILE A 420 -4.12 -16.15 -23.64
CA ILE A 420 -4.28 -14.79 -23.10
C ILE A 420 -5.68 -14.57 -22.54
N THR A 421 -5.76 -14.07 -21.31
CA THR A 421 -7.04 -13.76 -20.65
C THR A 421 -7.63 -12.46 -21.20
N PRO A 422 -8.95 -12.22 -21.07
CA PRO A 422 -9.57 -10.95 -21.45
C PRO A 422 -8.90 -9.72 -20.81
N GLU A 423 -8.53 -9.83 -19.54
CA GLU A 423 -7.91 -8.75 -18.78
C GLU A 423 -6.49 -8.43 -19.29
N GLU A 424 -5.67 -9.46 -19.54
CA GLU A 424 -4.33 -9.29 -20.10
C GLU A 424 -4.38 -8.65 -21.50
N LEU A 425 -5.32 -9.08 -22.34
CA LEU A 425 -5.50 -8.50 -23.68
C LEU A 425 -5.93 -7.03 -23.60
N LYS A 426 -6.85 -6.70 -22.68
CA LYS A 426 -7.29 -5.32 -22.44
C LYS A 426 -6.11 -4.40 -22.09
N TYR A 427 -5.24 -4.80 -21.17
CA TYR A 427 -4.07 -4.00 -20.80
C TYR A 427 -3.06 -3.88 -21.94
N ALA A 428 -2.81 -4.97 -22.69
CA ALA A 428 -1.91 -4.93 -23.84
C ALA A 428 -2.38 -3.92 -24.91
N ILE A 429 -3.68 -3.85 -25.19
CA ILE A 429 -4.25 -2.87 -26.11
C ILE A 429 -4.05 -1.44 -25.56
N ARG A 430 -4.39 -1.20 -24.29
CA ARG A 430 -4.23 0.12 -23.66
C ARG A 430 -2.78 0.62 -23.72
N ASP A 431 -1.81 -0.24 -23.38
CA ASP A 431 -0.41 0.13 -23.39
C ASP A 431 0.11 0.43 -24.80
N ALA A 432 -0.31 -0.34 -25.79
CA ALA A 432 0.06 -0.09 -27.19
C ALA A 432 -0.53 1.24 -27.70
N VAL A 433 -1.80 1.52 -27.41
CA VAL A 433 -2.45 2.81 -27.73
C VAL A 433 -1.73 3.98 -27.06
N ARG A 434 -1.38 3.84 -25.78
CA ARG A 434 -0.58 4.83 -25.04
C ARG A 434 0.77 5.08 -25.72
N ASN A 435 1.47 4.02 -26.09
CA ASN A 435 2.79 4.12 -26.69
C ASN A 435 2.74 4.76 -28.09
N GLU A 436 1.71 4.48 -28.87
CA GLU A 436 1.51 5.15 -30.16
C GLU A 436 1.22 6.64 -29.97
N LEU A 437 0.28 6.99 -29.08
CA LEU A 437 -0.10 8.38 -28.84
C LEU A 437 1.05 9.22 -28.30
N THR A 438 1.85 8.67 -27.39
CA THR A 438 3.02 9.34 -26.81
C THR A 438 4.25 9.31 -27.73
N GLY A 439 4.17 8.64 -28.88
CA GLY A 439 5.29 8.46 -29.81
C GLY A 439 6.41 7.57 -29.27
N MET A 440 6.13 6.79 -28.22
CA MET A 440 7.04 5.78 -27.66
C MET A 440 7.09 4.50 -28.52
N SER A 441 6.18 4.34 -29.47
CA SER A 441 6.20 3.25 -30.46
C SER A 441 7.31 3.39 -31.53
N LYS A 442 7.89 4.59 -31.69
CA LYS A 442 8.95 4.85 -32.68
C LYS A 442 10.33 4.40 -32.19
N PRO A 443 11.30 4.14 -33.11
CA PRO A 443 12.68 3.85 -32.74
C PRO A 443 13.26 4.92 -31.81
N ALA A 444 13.94 4.49 -30.75
CA ALA A 444 14.44 5.36 -29.69
C ALA A 444 15.37 6.49 -30.21
N GLU A 445 16.12 6.22 -31.27
CA GLU A 445 17.03 7.20 -31.90
C GLU A 445 16.31 8.47 -32.39
N LEU A 446 15.06 8.34 -32.87
CA LEU A 446 14.28 9.48 -33.38
C LEU A 446 13.77 10.40 -32.26
N ASN A 447 13.80 9.93 -31.01
CA ASN A 447 13.23 10.62 -29.86
C ASN A 447 14.29 11.21 -28.91
N ILE A 448 15.60 11.04 -29.18
CA ILE A 448 16.69 11.45 -28.27
C ILE A 448 16.57 12.90 -27.81
N GLU A 449 16.44 13.86 -28.74
CA GLU A 449 16.36 15.27 -28.37
C GLU A 449 15.10 15.58 -27.54
N ARG A 450 13.97 14.99 -27.92
CA ARG A 450 12.71 15.13 -27.18
C ARG A 450 12.88 14.64 -25.74
N PHE A 451 13.44 13.45 -25.54
CA PHE A 451 13.65 12.86 -24.22
C PHE A 451 14.62 13.68 -23.36
N ILE A 452 15.69 14.24 -23.94
CA ILE A 452 16.57 15.15 -23.19
C ILE A 452 15.81 16.38 -22.70
N ARG A 453 14.99 17.01 -23.57
CA ARG A 453 14.21 18.20 -23.19
C ARG A 453 13.13 17.88 -22.15
N GLU A 454 12.42 16.76 -22.30
CA GLU A 454 11.44 16.27 -21.33
C GLU A 454 12.09 15.97 -19.97
N ALA A 455 13.30 15.38 -19.95
CA ALA A 455 14.04 15.12 -18.73
C ALA A 455 14.46 16.42 -18.02
N TYR A 456 14.93 17.44 -18.76
CA TYR A 456 15.23 18.76 -18.21
C TYR A 456 13.97 19.43 -17.64
N GLU A 457 12.87 19.39 -18.40
CA GLU A 457 11.59 19.92 -17.94
C GLU A 457 11.14 19.26 -16.64
N PHE A 458 11.15 17.93 -16.57
CA PHE A 458 10.80 17.21 -15.35
C PHE A 458 11.71 17.56 -14.16
N MET A 459 13.03 17.53 -14.37
CA MET A 459 14.00 17.74 -13.27
C MET A 459 13.99 19.17 -12.71
N PHE A 460 13.82 20.19 -13.55
CA PHE A 460 13.87 21.58 -13.09
C PHE A 460 12.50 22.11 -12.70
N HIS A 461 11.43 21.76 -13.43
CA HIS A 461 10.08 22.22 -13.13
C HIS A 461 9.42 21.39 -12.03
N ALA A 462 9.30 20.06 -12.22
CA ALA A 462 8.55 19.20 -11.32
C ALA A 462 9.32 18.85 -10.03
N TYR A 463 10.63 18.58 -10.13
CA TYR A 463 11.41 18.11 -8.99
C TYR A 463 12.02 19.22 -8.13
N ARG A 464 12.50 20.33 -8.73
CA ARG A 464 13.08 21.47 -7.98
C ARG A 464 12.11 22.62 -7.71
N GLY A 465 10.85 22.50 -8.16
CA GLY A 465 9.80 23.49 -7.90
C GLY A 465 10.08 24.85 -8.54
N MET A 466 10.78 24.89 -9.68
CA MET A 466 10.98 26.14 -10.40
C MET A 466 9.64 26.61 -10.98
N PRO A 467 9.28 27.90 -10.82
CA PRO A 467 8.02 28.40 -11.35
C PRO A 467 8.01 28.28 -12.88
N ALA A 468 6.84 27.99 -13.47
CA ALA A 468 6.67 27.69 -14.89
C ALA A 468 7.22 28.76 -15.85
N ASN A 469 7.31 30.01 -15.39
CA ASN A 469 7.89 31.14 -16.12
C ASN A 469 9.43 31.20 -16.10
N MET A 470 10.09 30.27 -15.40
CA MET A 470 11.55 30.11 -15.35
C MET A 470 11.97 28.69 -15.77
N LYS A 471 11.33 28.13 -16.82
CA LYS A 471 11.73 26.84 -17.40
C LYS A 471 13.20 26.88 -17.83
N ARG A 472 14.01 25.93 -17.33
CA ARG A 472 15.40 25.75 -17.76
C ARG A 472 15.44 24.72 -18.88
N ASP A 473 15.59 25.20 -20.11
CA ASP A 473 15.96 24.36 -21.24
C ASP A 473 17.46 24.03 -21.21
N PRO A 474 17.89 22.87 -21.76
CA PRO A 474 19.31 22.56 -21.88
C PRO A 474 20.03 23.58 -22.76
N THR A 475 21.24 23.99 -22.36
CA THR A 475 22.11 24.81 -23.23
C THR A 475 22.47 24.04 -24.50
N PRO A 476 22.87 24.71 -25.61
CA PRO A 476 23.31 24.03 -26.82
C PRO A 476 24.43 23.01 -26.57
N ARG A 477 25.32 23.28 -25.61
CA ARG A 477 26.38 22.36 -25.21
C ARG A 477 25.84 21.17 -24.43
N GLU A 478 24.99 21.39 -23.42
CA GLU A 478 24.35 20.31 -22.69
C GLU A 478 23.60 19.37 -23.62
N LEU A 479 22.79 19.94 -24.53
CA LEU A 479 22.06 19.16 -25.51
C LEU A 479 22.99 18.33 -26.40
N HIS A 480 24.08 18.93 -26.89
CA HIS A 480 25.06 18.23 -27.72
C HIS A 480 25.70 17.03 -26.99
N GLU A 481 26.18 17.25 -25.76
CA GLU A 481 26.85 16.21 -24.98
C GLU A 481 25.87 15.08 -24.59
N TRP A 482 24.66 15.42 -24.15
CA TRP A 482 23.61 14.44 -23.84
C TRP A 482 23.16 13.64 -25.07
N GLN A 483 23.12 14.25 -26.26
CA GLN A 483 22.86 13.54 -27.51
C GLN A 483 23.96 12.54 -27.84
N GLN A 484 25.24 12.92 -27.67
CA GLN A 484 26.35 11.99 -27.89
C GLN A 484 26.29 10.81 -26.91
N PHE A 485 26.00 11.09 -25.64
CA PHE A 485 25.81 10.09 -24.60
C PHE A 485 24.69 9.10 -24.94
N ALA A 486 23.51 9.59 -25.33
CA ALA A 486 22.38 8.75 -25.74
C ALA A 486 22.73 7.85 -26.95
N ARG A 487 23.40 8.43 -27.96
CA ARG A 487 23.83 7.69 -29.17
C ARG A 487 24.91 6.65 -28.87
N ALA A 488 25.75 6.88 -27.87
CA ALA A 488 26.71 5.87 -27.42
C ALA A 488 25.97 4.69 -26.77
N ARG A 489 24.97 4.96 -25.93
CA ARG A 489 24.16 3.91 -25.30
C ARG A 489 23.39 3.07 -26.33
N LEU A 490 22.79 3.69 -27.34
CA LEU A 490 22.11 2.96 -28.41
C LEU A 490 23.07 2.14 -29.30
N ARG A 491 24.34 2.54 -29.41
CA ARG A 491 25.37 1.74 -30.09
C ARG A 491 25.75 0.50 -29.28
N GLU A 492 25.78 0.59 -27.96
CA GLU A 492 26.00 -0.54 -27.06
C GLU A 492 24.80 -1.50 -27.03
N GLU A 493 23.57 -0.95 -27.04
CA GLU A 493 22.34 -1.72 -26.95
C GLU A 493 21.31 -1.28 -28.02
N PRO A 494 21.40 -1.83 -29.26
CA PRO A 494 20.56 -1.39 -30.38
C PRO A 494 19.07 -1.72 -30.24
N LYS A 495 18.70 -2.62 -29.32
CA LYS A 495 17.32 -3.05 -29.09
C LYS A 495 16.59 -2.25 -28.01
N LEU A 496 17.26 -1.27 -27.39
CA LEU A 496 16.69 -0.46 -26.33
C LEU A 496 15.42 0.27 -26.81
N SER A 497 14.32 0.09 -26.09
CA SER A 497 13.06 0.75 -26.38
C SER A 497 13.13 2.25 -26.10
N SER A 498 12.19 3.01 -26.68
CA SER A 498 12.04 4.44 -26.42
C SER A 498 11.80 4.74 -24.93
N GLU A 499 11.04 3.89 -24.23
CA GLU A 499 10.74 4.05 -22.80
C GLU A 499 11.98 3.82 -21.94
N GLU A 500 12.76 2.78 -22.24
CA GLU A 500 14.01 2.49 -21.55
C GLU A 500 15.05 3.59 -21.78
N LEU A 501 15.18 4.12 -23.00
CA LEU A 501 16.08 5.23 -23.29
C LEU A 501 15.66 6.51 -22.57
N ASN A 502 14.36 6.82 -22.54
CA ASN A 502 13.83 7.99 -21.85
C ASN A 502 14.15 7.91 -20.35
N SER A 503 13.88 6.75 -19.74
CA SER A 503 14.17 6.48 -18.33
C SER A 503 15.67 6.59 -18.03
N TYR A 504 16.51 5.99 -18.89
CA TYR A 504 17.96 6.07 -18.78
C TYR A 504 18.50 7.50 -18.83
N LEU A 505 17.99 8.34 -19.73
CA LEU A 505 18.37 9.75 -19.84
C LEU A 505 17.94 10.55 -18.61
N LEU A 506 16.72 10.33 -18.13
CA LEU A 506 16.22 10.97 -16.92
C LEU A 506 17.06 10.60 -15.70
N ASP A 507 17.33 9.31 -15.48
CA ASP A 507 18.14 8.83 -14.36
C ASP A 507 19.60 9.31 -14.43
N SER A 508 20.17 9.34 -15.63
CA SER A 508 21.53 9.85 -15.86
C SER A 508 21.59 11.35 -15.58
N LEU A 509 20.61 12.12 -16.06
CA LEU A 509 20.54 13.56 -15.78
C LEU A 509 20.38 13.82 -14.28
N ARG A 510 19.50 13.06 -13.60
CA ARG A 510 19.33 13.12 -12.14
C ARG A 510 20.64 12.83 -11.41
N THR A 511 21.38 11.82 -11.86
CA THR A 511 22.67 11.43 -11.27
C THR A 511 23.73 12.51 -11.47
N ALA A 512 23.86 13.03 -12.69
CA ALA A 512 24.78 14.13 -13.00
C ALA A 512 24.48 15.37 -12.15
N LEU A 513 23.20 15.68 -11.94
CA LEU A 513 22.74 16.74 -11.05
C LEU A 513 23.10 16.51 -9.58
N ALA A 514 23.03 15.28 -9.10
CA ALA A 514 23.40 14.95 -7.72
C ALA A 514 24.90 15.11 -7.48
N ASN A 515 25.72 14.73 -8.49
CA ASN A 515 27.18 14.72 -8.43
C ASN A 515 27.81 16.12 -8.59
N GLN A 516 27.05 17.13 -9.02
CA GLN A 516 27.47 18.54 -9.11
C GLN A 516 27.74 19.16 -7.73
#